data_AF-A0A537M6K1-F1
#
_entry.id   AF-A0A537M6K1-F1
#
_cell.length_a   1.000
_cell.length_b   1.000
_cell.length_c   1.000
_cell.angle_alpha   90.00
_cell.angle_beta   90.00
_cell.angle_gamma   90.00
#
_symmetry.space_group_name_H-M   'P 1'
#
loop_
_entity.id
_entity.type
_entity.pdbx_description
1 polymer ?
#
loop_
_entity_poly.entity_id
_entity_poly.type
_entity_poly.pdbx_seq_one_letter_code
_entity_poly.pdbx_strand_id
1 'polypeptide(L)'
;MGVTERTKARELFLPWAALLLSGIAWFGSQQLGSNLAFTACEKTIPLWHLLIGLLALALALAGLLLSHRVWRRGDGESEVRRLLALVGMMAAVLLSIAILFQTVAAFIIPRCAA
;
A
#
# COMPACT_ATOMS: atom_id res chain seq x y z
N MET A 1 1.59 -6.05 33.50
CA MET A 1 2.78 -6.27 32.64
C MET A 1 2.53 -6.09 31.13
N GLY A 2 1.34 -5.70 30.64
CA GLY A 2 1.05 -5.65 29.18
C GLY A 2 1.18 -4.30 28.46
N VAL A 3 1.70 -3.25 29.11
CA VAL A 3 1.83 -1.91 28.51
C VAL A 3 3.17 -1.75 27.78
N THR A 4 4.25 -2.33 28.32
CA THR A 4 5.62 -2.17 27.80
C THR A 4 5.89 -2.93 26.50
N GLU A 5 5.25 -4.08 26.25
CA GLU A 5 5.46 -4.83 25.01
C GLU A 5 4.80 -4.17 23.79
N ARG A 6 3.60 -3.62 23.96
CA ARG A 6 2.88 -2.93 22.88
C ARG A 6 3.64 -1.71 22.36
N THR A 7 4.33 -0.98 23.23
CA THR A 7 5.17 0.15 22.83
C THR A 7 6.38 -0.29 22.02
N LYS A 8 7.07 -1.36 22.44
CA LYS A 8 8.23 -1.91 21.71
C LYS A 8 7.84 -2.41 20.32
N ALA A 9 6.76 -3.19 20.21
CA ALA A 9 6.30 -3.72 18.93
C ALA A 9 5.91 -2.59 17.95
N ARG A 10 5.22 -1.56 18.45
CA ARG A 10 4.84 -0.39 17.65
C ARG A 10 6.08 0.38 17.18
N GLU A 11 7.06 0.59 18.04
CA GLU A 11 8.29 1.29 17.66
C GLU A 11 9.11 0.51 16.63
N LEU A 12 9.15 -0.82 16.74
CA LEU A 12 9.82 -1.66 15.76
C LEU A 12 9.09 -1.63 14.41
N PHE A 13 7.76 -1.64 14.41
CA PHE A 13 6.95 -1.68 13.17
C PHE A 13 6.92 -0.34 12.42
N LEU A 14 6.83 0.78 13.13
CA LEU A 14 6.64 2.12 12.56
C LEU A 14 7.60 2.51 11.40
N PRO A 15 8.92 2.28 11.46
CA PRO A 15 9.80 2.62 10.34
C PRO A 15 9.49 1.80 9.08
N TRP A 16 9.03 0.56 9.22
CA TRP A 16 8.68 -0.36 8.14
C TRP A 16 7.25 -0.21 7.63
N ALA A 17 6.43 0.59 8.30
CA ALA A 17 5.00 0.67 8.04
C ALA A 17 4.69 1.01 6.58
N ALA A 18 5.36 2.01 5.99
CA ALA A 18 5.18 2.35 4.59
C ALA A 18 5.50 1.17 3.67
N LEU A 19 6.68 0.55 3.82
CA LEU A 19 7.11 -0.55 2.96
C LEU A 19 6.15 -1.76 3.02
N LEU A 20 5.79 -2.18 4.24
CA LEU A 20 4.93 -3.34 4.44
C LEU A 20 3.49 -3.08 3.97
N LEU A 21 2.90 -1.95 4.37
CA LEU A 21 1.52 -1.64 4.02
C LEU A 21 1.35 -1.38 2.52
N SER A 22 2.29 -0.67 1.89
CA SER A 22 2.23 -0.47 0.44
C SER A 22 2.48 -1.76 -0.34
N GLY A 23 3.40 -2.62 0.12
CA GLY A 23 3.68 -3.91 -0.50
C GLY A 23 2.46 -4.85 -0.45
N ILE A 24 1.83 -4.97 0.73
CA ILE A 24 0.61 -5.76 0.91
C ILE A 24 -0.54 -5.17 0.08
N ALA A 25 -0.70 -3.84 0.08
CA ALA A 25 -1.73 -3.16 -0.69
C ALA A 25 -1.62 -3.47 -2.19
N TRP A 26 -0.43 -3.30 -2.77
CA TRP A 26 -0.17 -3.56 -4.18
C TRP A 26 -0.33 -5.03 -4.54
N PHE A 27 0.21 -5.94 -3.71
CA PHE A 27 0.07 -7.37 -3.95
C PHE A 27 -1.41 -7.78 -3.92
N GLY A 28 -2.16 -7.31 -2.92
CA GLY A 28 -3.60 -7.56 -2.81
C GLY A 28 -4.39 -7.01 -4.00
N SER A 29 -4.12 -5.76 -4.42
CA SER A 29 -4.80 -5.17 -5.57
C SER A 29 -4.51 -5.93 -6.86
N GLN A 30 -3.26 -6.36 -7.05
CA GLN A 30 -2.87 -7.14 -8.23
C GLN A 30 -3.52 -8.52 -8.27
N GLN A 31 -3.46 -9.28 -7.18
CA GLN A 31 -4.03 -10.63 -7.14
C GLN A 31 -5.56 -10.60 -7.33
N LEU A 32 -6.24 -9.66 -6.69
CA LEU A 32 -7.70 -9.51 -6.84
C LEU A 32 -8.08 -9.01 -8.23
N GLY A 33 -7.37 -8.00 -8.75
CA GLY A 33 -7.62 -7.46 -10.08
C GLY A 33 -7.40 -8.50 -11.18
N SER A 34 -6.30 -9.25 -11.10
CA SER A 34 -6.01 -10.32 -12.07
C SER A 34 -7.07 -11.42 -12.03
N ASN A 35 -7.41 -11.92 -10.83
CA ASN A 35 -8.45 -12.95 -10.69
C ASN A 35 -9.80 -12.48 -11.25
N LEU A 36 -10.22 -11.25 -10.96
CA LEU A 36 -11.48 -10.69 -11.43
C LEU A 36 -11.51 -10.48 -12.96
N ALA A 37 -10.38 -10.11 -13.56
CA ALA A 37 -10.25 -9.94 -14.99
C ALA A 37 -10.39 -11.27 -15.74
N PHE A 38 -9.74 -12.34 -15.26
CA PHE A 38 -9.71 -13.62 -15.97
C PHE A 38 -10.89 -14.56 -15.64
N THR A 39 -11.37 -14.61 -14.40
CA THR A 39 -12.35 -15.63 -13.98
C THR A 39 -13.81 -15.19 -14.11
N ALA A 40 -14.06 -13.88 -14.15
CA ALA A 40 -15.40 -13.31 -14.12
C ALA A 40 -15.57 -12.17 -15.12
N CYS A 41 -14.93 -12.26 -16.28
CA CYS A 41 -14.93 -11.23 -17.32
C CYS A 41 -16.34 -10.68 -17.65
N GLU A 42 -17.33 -11.57 -17.76
CA GLU A 42 -18.72 -11.21 -18.08
C GLU A 42 -19.52 -10.66 -16.88
N LYS A 43 -19.10 -10.95 -15.65
CA LYS A 43 -19.85 -10.62 -14.41
C LYS A 43 -19.24 -9.49 -13.60
N THR A 44 -17.97 -9.18 -13.82
CA THR A 44 -17.29 -8.19 -13.00
C THR A 44 -17.70 -6.79 -13.42
N ILE A 45 -18.28 -6.04 -12.48
CA ILE A 45 -18.69 -4.65 -12.63
C ILE A 45 -17.44 -3.74 -12.46
N PRO A 46 -17.25 -2.68 -13.27
CA PRO A 46 -16.11 -1.76 -13.12
C PRO A 46 -15.94 -1.17 -11.72
N LEU A 47 -17.05 -1.00 -11.00
CA LEU A 47 -17.07 -0.50 -9.64
C LEU A 47 -16.19 -1.31 -8.67
N TRP A 48 -16.12 -2.64 -8.81
CA TRP A 48 -15.31 -3.47 -7.92
C TRP A 48 -13.81 -3.18 -8.03
N HIS A 49 -13.31 -2.97 -9.25
CA HIS A 49 -11.92 -2.61 -9.48
C HIS A 49 -11.59 -1.24 -8.87
N LEU A 50 -12.51 -0.27 -8.99
CA LEU A 50 -12.36 1.03 -8.35
C LEU A 50 -12.29 0.90 -6.83
N LEU A 51 -13.21 0.15 -6.21
CA LEU A 51 -13.24 -0.02 -4.76
C LEU A 51 -11.97 -0.69 -4.22
N ILE A 52 -11.49 -1.74 -4.90
CA ILE A 52 -10.24 -2.44 -4.53
C ILE A 52 -9.05 -1.49 -4.68
N GLY A 53 -8.97 -0.76 -5.79
CA GLY A 53 -7.92 0.22 -6.05
C GLY A 53 -7.88 1.33 -5.00
N LEU A 54 -9.04 1.91 -4.66
CA LEU A 54 -9.15 2.93 -3.63
C LEU A 54 -8.76 2.41 -2.24
N LEU A 55 -9.17 1.20 -1.88
CA LEU A 55 -8.82 0.59 -0.60
C LEU A 55 -7.30 0.32 -0.51
N ALA A 56 -6.71 -0.21 -1.58
CA ALA A 56 -5.27 -0.44 -1.65
C ALA A 56 -4.49 0.88 -1.58
N LEU A 57 -4.94 1.92 -2.30
CA LEU A 57 -4.34 3.24 -2.24
C LEU A 57 -4.42 3.84 -0.83
N ALA A 58 -5.58 3.74 -0.18
CA ALA A 58 -5.75 4.21 1.20
C ALA A 58 -4.78 3.50 2.16
N LEU A 59 -4.57 2.19 1.99
CA LEU A 59 -3.64 1.42 2.81
C LEU A 59 -2.17 1.83 2.58
N ALA A 60 -1.77 2.03 1.32
CA ALA A 60 -0.44 2.52 0.97
C ALA A 60 -0.18 3.93 1.53
N LEU A 61 -1.16 4.84 1.42
CA LEU A 61 -1.08 6.19 1.97
C LEU A 61 -1.06 6.19 3.50
N ALA A 62 -1.79 5.28 4.16
CA ALA A 62 -1.71 5.11 5.61
C ALA A 62 -0.29 4.73 6.05
N GLY A 63 0.37 3.79 5.34
CA GLY A 63 1.77 3.46 5.56
C GLY A 63 2.71 4.64 5.36
N LEU A 64 2.53 5.38 4.25
CA LEU A 64 3.28 6.60 3.96
C LEU A 64 3.19 7.61 5.11
N LEU A 65 1.98 7.89 5.60
CA LEU A 65 1.75 8.83 6.70
C LEU A 65 2.38 8.36 8.02
N LEU A 66 2.38 7.05 8.29
CA LEU A 66 3.02 6.48 9.49
C LEU A 66 4.54 6.62 9.45
N SER A 67 5.18 6.24 8.34
CA SER A 67 6.64 6.39 8.20
C SER A 67 7.07 7.86 8.11
N HIS A 68 6.24 8.74 7.53
CA HIS A 68 6.50 10.18 7.53
C HIS A 68 6.59 10.77 8.94
N ARG A 69 5.77 10.29 9.89
CA ARG A 69 5.88 10.70 11.31
C ARG A 69 7.22 10.28 11.93
N VAL A 70 7.77 9.13 11.55
CA VAL A 70 9.09 8.67 12.00
C VAL A 70 10.19 9.54 11.39
N TRP A 71 10.12 9.78 10.08
CA TRP A 71 11.11 10.59 9.37
C TRP A 71 11.19 12.03 9.89
N ARG A 72 10.04 12.65 10.21
CA ARG A 72 9.98 14.02 10.76
C ARG A 72 10.45 14.16 12.21
N ARG A 73 10.60 13.08 12.98
CA ARG A 73 10.98 13.17 14.40
C ARG A 73 12.42 13.67 14.62
N GLY A 74 13.21 13.84 13.55
CA GLY A 74 14.51 14.53 13.61
C GLY A 74 15.51 13.79 14.50
N ASP A 75 16.22 14.55 15.34
CA ASP A 75 17.36 14.10 16.17
C ASP A 75 16.96 13.12 17.29
N GLY A 76 15.67 12.89 17.51
CA GLY A 76 15.16 11.90 18.47
C GLY A 76 15.12 10.46 17.95
N GLU A 77 15.52 10.20 16.71
CA GLU A 77 15.52 8.86 16.10
C GLU A 77 16.87 8.49 15.48
N SER A 78 17.17 7.19 15.45
CA SER A 78 18.41 6.71 14.83
C SER A 78 18.41 6.97 13.31
N GLU A 79 19.59 7.29 12.76
CA GLU A 79 19.76 7.54 11.32
C GLU A 79 19.24 6.38 10.47
N VAL A 80 19.51 5.14 10.90
CA VAL A 80 19.04 3.91 10.23
C VAL A 80 17.51 3.87 10.16
N ARG A 81 16.80 4.19 11.24
CA ARG A 81 15.32 4.19 11.26
C ARG A 81 14.75 5.27 10.35
N ARG A 82 15.40 6.44 10.27
CA ARG A 82 15.01 7.53 9.35
C ARG A 82 15.23 7.14 7.90
N LEU A 83 16.35 6.48 7.58
CA LEU A 83 16.62 5.97 6.24
C LEU A 83 15.58 4.91 5.83
N LEU A 84 15.29 3.96 6.71
CA LEU A 84 14.27 2.94 6.46
C LEU A 84 12.89 3.56 6.22
N ALA A 85 12.50 4.55 7.03
CA ALA A 85 11.26 5.28 6.85
C ALA A 85 11.23 5.99 5.48
N LEU A 86 12.32 6.63 5.07
CA LEU A 86 12.42 7.33 3.78
C LEU A 86 12.30 6.35 2.59
N VAL A 87 13.05 5.24 2.62
CA VAL A 87 12.98 4.20 1.58
C VAL A 87 11.57 3.62 1.50
N GLY A 88 10.96 3.33 2.65
CA GLY A 88 9.58 2.86 2.71
C GLY A 88 8.60 3.87 2.14
N MET A 89 8.78 5.17 2.41
CA MET A 89 7.95 6.23 1.83
C MET A 89 8.10 6.32 0.31
N MET A 90 9.33 6.24 -0.21
CA MET A 90 9.57 6.21 -1.67
C MET A 90 8.89 5.00 -2.33
N ALA A 91 9.00 3.83 -1.71
CA ALA A 91 8.32 2.62 -2.16
C ALA A 91 6.79 2.80 -2.13
N ALA A 92 6.23 3.39 -1.08
CA ALA A 92 4.80 3.63 -0.98
C ALA A 92 4.28 4.60 -2.06
N VAL A 93 5.05 5.63 -2.40
CA VAL A 93 4.71 6.53 -3.53
C VAL A 93 4.72 5.76 -4.85
N LEU A 94 5.79 5.01 -5.12
CA LEU A 94 5.92 4.23 -6.35
C LEU A 94 4.78 3.21 -6.50
N LEU A 95 4.46 2.48 -5.43
CA LEU A 95 3.39 1.48 -5.44
C LEU A 95 2.00 2.11 -5.50
N SER A 96 1.80 3.29 -4.93
CA SER A 96 0.55 4.06 -5.08
C SER A 96 0.31 4.44 -6.55
N ILE A 97 1.37 4.88 -7.25
CA ILE A 97 1.31 5.15 -8.69
C ILE A 97 0.97 3.87 -9.47
N ALA A 98 1.59 2.74 -9.14
CA ALA A 98 1.27 1.46 -9.77
C ALA A 98 -0.19 1.05 -9.56
N ILE A 99 -0.72 1.16 -8.34
CA ILE A 99 -2.13 0.89 -8.01
C ILE A 99 -3.05 1.80 -8.84
N LEU A 100 -2.72 3.09 -8.96
CA LEU A 100 -3.51 4.03 -9.74
C LEU A 100 -3.57 3.63 -11.22
N PHE A 101 -2.43 3.30 -11.83
CA PHE A 101 -2.40 2.85 -13.23
C PHE A 101 -3.16 1.53 -13.43
N GLN A 102 -3.02 0.56 -12.53
CA GLN A 102 -3.78 -0.70 -12.58
C GLN A 102 -5.29 -0.45 -12.49
N THR A 103 -5.70 0.45 -11.59
CA THR A 103 -7.10 0.81 -11.40
C THR A 103 -7.66 1.47 -12.66
N VAL A 104 -6.92 2.42 -13.24
CA VAL A 104 -7.32 3.11 -14.48
C VAL A 104 -7.37 2.16 -15.67
N ALA A 105 -6.40 1.24 -15.78
CA ALA A 105 -6.34 0.27 -16.87
C ALA A 105 -7.60 -0.61 -16.94
N ALA A 106 -8.21 -0.94 -15.79
CA ALA A 106 -9.46 -1.71 -15.73
C ALA A 106 -10.69 -1.00 -16.35
N PHE A 107 -10.59 0.30 -16.64
CA PHE A 107 -11.61 1.09 -17.34
C PHE A 107 -11.28 1.33 -18.82
N ILE A 108 -10.02 1.21 -19.21
CA ILE A 108 -9.56 1.45 -20.59
C ILE A 108 -9.57 0.16 -21.40
N ILE A 109 -9.11 -0.94 -20.82
CA ILE A 109 -8.94 -2.20 -21.54
C ILE A 109 -10.28 -2.95 -21.57
N PRO A 110 -10.81 -3.30 -22.77
CA PRO A 110 -12.02 -4.10 -22.88
C PRO A 110 -11.78 -5.48 -22.29
N ARG A 111 -12.63 -5.85 -21.32
CA ARG A 111 -12.40 -6.99 -20.43
C ARG A 111 -12.31 -8.31 -21.17
N CYS A 112 -13.18 -8.50 -22.17
CA CYS A 112 -13.36 -9.78 -22.86
C CYS A 112 -12.89 -9.72 -24.32
N ALA A 113 -11.94 -8.84 -24.64
CA ALA A 113 -11.30 -8.76 -25.94
C ALA A 113 -9.95 -9.51 -25.99
N ALA A 114 -9.62 -10.27 -24.93
CA ALA A 114 -8.45 -11.12 -24.83
C ALA A 114 -8.84 -12.60 -24.96
#